data_AF-E1IET0-F1
#
_entry.id   AF-E1IET0-F1
#
_cell.length_a   1.000
_cell.length_b   1.000
_cell.length_c   1.000
_cell.angle_alpha   90.00
_cell.angle_beta   90.00
_cell.angle_gamma   90.00
#
_symmetry.space_group_name_H-M   'P 1'
#
loop_
_entity.id
_entity.type
_entity.pdbx_description
1 polymer ?
#
loop_
_entity_poly.entity_id
_entity_poly.type
_entity_poly.pdbx_seq_one_letter_code
_entity_poly.pdbx_strand_id
1 'polypeptide(L)'
;MMKEAIQAIVVQQPIKPFAQIQQSSEIIQRQRDVANITWVMSAVHLPTLDEALHSLPHYISMEVFLFWEEFNERVTSSLFHVYDEKTRTALLDFHDAWDKCLSSGTYYLTESTGKRSVFSISPSDDLESVWSKLETDRDLLATTFASLIQILRINYLEVDLDKTSFLAWHKKLEGDRTYNARVSEQ
;
A
#
# COMPACT_ATOMS: atom_id res chain seq x y z
N MET A 1 -53.88 -0.16 31.07
CA MET A 1 -52.72 -1.05 30.86
C MET A 1 -52.35 -1.25 29.38
N MET A 2 -53.24 -1.72 28.47
CA MET A 2 -52.83 -1.98 27.08
C MET A 2 -52.56 -0.69 26.25
N LYS A 3 -53.29 0.40 26.53
CA LYS A 3 -53.10 1.70 25.86
C LYS A 3 -51.78 2.39 26.23
N GLU A 4 -51.35 2.30 27.49
CA GLU A 4 -50.10 2.92 27.95
C GLU A 4 -48.87 2.21 27.37
N ALA A 5 -48.90 0.88 27.26
CA ALA A 5 -47.80 0.10 26.67
C ALA A 5 -47.61 0.38 25.18
N ILE A 6 -48.69 0.55 24.42
CA ILE A 6 -48.61 0.88 22.98
C ILE A 6 -48.14 2.34 22.79
N GLN A 7 -48.59 3.27 23.62
CA GLN A 7 -48.07 4.65 23.60
C GLN A 7 -46.57 4.72 23.94
N ALA A 8 -46.09 3.92 24.91
CA ALA A 8 -44.68 3.87 25.26
C ALA A 8 -43.81 3.39 24.09
N ILE A 9 -44.26 2.40 23.31
CA ILE A 9 -43.53 1.87 22.14
C ILE A 9 -43.47 2.90 21.00
N VAL A 10 -44.57 3.66 20.78
CA VAL A 10 -44.62 4.72 19.76
C VAL A 10 -43.74 5.92 20.15
N VAL A 11 -43.68 6.25 21.45
CA VAL A 11 -42.85 7.35 21.97
C VAL A 11 -41.36 6.98 21.99
N GLN A 12 -41.01 5.71 22.21
CA GLN A 12 -39.61 5.29 22.33
C GLN A 12 -38.92 4.94 21.01
N GLN A 13 -39.64 4.85 19.88
CA GLN A 13 -39.14 4.42 18.55
C GLN A 13 -37.89 3.51 18.65
N PRO A 14 -37.99 2.34 19.29
CA PRO A 14 -36.84 1.48 19.46
C PRO A 14 -36.29 1.09 18.08
N ILE A 15 -34.98 1.27 17.90
CA ILE A 15 -34.30 0.93 16.65
C ILE A 15 -34.64 -0.53 16.33
N LYS A 16 -35.16 -0.78 15.12
CA LYS A 16 -35.57 -2.13 14.70
C LYS A 16 -34.37 -3.08 14.83
N PRO A 17 -34.55 -4.33 15.31
CA PRO A 17 -33.45 -5.28 15.50
C PRO A 17 -32.55 -5.45 14.27
N PHE A 18 -33.13 -5.40 13.07
CA PHE A 18 -32.39 -5.44 11.81
C PHE A 18 -31.42 -4.27 11.62
N ALA A 19 -31.83 -3.05 11.99
CA ALA A 19 -30.98 -1.87 11.90
C ALA A 19 -29.82 -1.91 12.92
N GLN A 20 -30.03 -2.50 14.10
CA GLN A 20 -28.95 -2.75 15.07
C GLN A 20 -27.92 -3.77 14.54
N ILE A 21 -28.39 -4.86 13.91
CA ILE A 21 -27.50 -5.85 13.30
C ILE A 21 -26.70 -5.22 12.16
N GLN A 22 -27.34 -4.43 11.31
CA GLN A 22 -26.67 -3.77 10.19
C GLN A 22 -25.61 -2.77 10.66
N GLN A 23 -25.94 -1.93 11.65
CA GLN A 23 -24.97 -1.04 12.30
C GLN A 23 -23.79 -1.82 12.89
N SER A 24 -24.05 -2.98 13.52
CA SER A 24 -22.96 -3.82 14.05
C SER A 24 -22.08 -4.40 12.93
N SER A 25 -22.65 -4.77 11.78
CA SER A 25 -21.90 -5.30 10.65
C SER A 25 -21.02 -4.25 9.98
N GLU A 26 -21.51 -3.02 9.82
CA GLU A 26 -20.75 -1.90 9.27
C GLU A 26 -19.57 -1.52 10.18
N ILE A 27 -19.78 -1.53 11.50
CA ILE A 27 -18.70 -1.31 12.48
C ILE A 27 -17.63 -2.40 12.39
N ILE A 28 -18.04 -3.67 12.29
CA ILE A 28 -17.09 -4.80 12.19
C ILE A 28 -16.31 -4.71 10.87
N GLN A 29 -16.98 -4.42 9.76
CA GLN A 29 -16.32 -4.24 8.46
C GLN A 29 -15.31 -3.09 8.52
N ARG A 30 -15.70 -1.95 9.10
CA ARG A 30 -14.82 -0.81 9.28
C ARG A 30 -13.57 -1.15 10.09
N GLN A 31 -13.74 -1.84 11.22
CA GLN A 31 -12.60 -2.27 12.05
C GLN A 31 -11.65 -3.21 11.29
N ARG A 32 -12.20 -4.12 10.50
CA ARG A 32 -11.41 -5.03 9.65
C ARG A 32 -10.67 -4.29 8.54
N ASP A 33 -11.33 -3.33 7.89
CA ASP A 33 -10.69 -2.49 6.88
C ASP A 33 -9.53 -1.70 7.47
N VAL A 34 -9.75 -1.01 8.60
CA VAL A 34 -8.69 -0.25 9.28
C VAL A 34 -7.51 -1.17 9.62
N ALA A 35 -7.78 -2.37 10.14
CA ALA A 35 -6.74 -3.34 10.47
C ALA A 35 -5.97 -3.82 9.22
N ASN A 36 -6.67 -4.18 8.15
CA ASN A 36 -6.04 -4.67 6.92
C ASN A 36 -5.29 -3.58 6.16
N ILE A 37 -5.82 -2.35 6.12
CA ILE A 37 -5.13 -1.20 5.53
C ILE A 37 -3.89 -0.85 6.34
N THR A 38 -4.00 -0.77 7.68
CA THR A 38 -2.84 -0.53 8.56
C THR A 38 -1.78 -1.60 8.37
N TRP A 39 -2.21 -2.87 8.28
CA TRP A 39 -1.32 -3.98 8.00
C TRP A 39 -0.64 -3.78 6.65
N VAL A 40 -1.35 -3.68 5.53
CA VAL A 40 -0.70 -3.52 4.21
C VAL A 40 0.19 -2.27 4.15
N MET A 41 -0.28 -1.12 4.62
CA MET A 41 0.49 0.14 4.57
C MET A 41 1.74 0.12 5.46
N SER A 42 1.82 -0.76 6.46
CA SER A 42 3.06 -0.95 7.24
C SER A 42 4.15 -1.77 6.52
N ALA A 43 3.93 -2.14 5.26
CA ALA A 43 4.98 -2.57 4.32
C ALA A 43 5.49 -1.44 3.43
N VAL A 44 4.84 -0.27 3.46
CA VAL A 44 5.12 0.82 2.54
C VAL A 44 5.86 1.93 3.27
N HIS A 45 7.08 2.23 2.83
CA HIS A 45 7.82 3.40 3.30
C HIS A 45 7.63 4.57 2.32
N LEU A 46 6.82 5.55 2.70
CA LEU A 46 6.42 6.66 1.82
C LEU A 46 7.63 7.45 1.27
N PRO A 47 8.65 7.80 2.08
CA PRO A 47 9.82 8.51 1.56
C PRO A 47 10.60 7.73 0.49
N THR A 48 10.63 6.38 0.56
CA THR A 48 11.31 5.58 -0.46
C THR A 48 10.53 5.56 -1.77
N LEU A 49 9.20 5.53 -1.70
CA LEU A 49 8.35 5.69 -2.90
C LEU A 49 8.49 7.08 -3.51
N ASP A 50 8.48 8.13 -2.69
CA ASP A 50 8.70 9.49 -3.18
C ASP A 50 10.07 9.59 -3.87
N GLU A 51 11.14 9.05 -3.27
CA GLU A 51 12.46 9.01 -3.90
C GLU A 51 12.44 8.25 -5.24
N ALA A 52 11.77 7.10 -5.30
CA ALA A 52 11.62 6.32 -6.53
C ALA A 52 10.93 7.14 -7.63
N LEU A 53 9.81 7.81 -7.32
CA LEU A 53 9.09 8.66 -8.26
C LEU A 53 9.93 9.84 -8.76
N HIS A 54 10.80 10.41 -7.93
CA HIS A 54 11.69 11.49 -8.35
C HIS A 54 12.91 11.01 -9.16
N SER A 55 13.37 9.79 -8.92
CA SER A 55 14.58 9.24 -9.55
C SER A 55 14.31 8.54 -10.87
N LEU A 56 13.12 7.99 -11.05
CA LEU A 56 12.72 7.33 -12.28
C LEU A 56 12.59 8.33 -13.46
N PRO A 57 13.05 7.95 -14.66
CA PRO A 57 13.58 6.62 -15.01
C PRO A 57 15.09 6.45 -14.80
N HIS A 58 15.81 7.46 -14.31
CA HIS A 58 17.29 7.47 -14.31
C HIS A 58 17.93 6.38 -13.44
N TYR A 59 17.40 6.13 -12.25
CA TYR A 59 17.87 5.05 -11.38
C TYR A 59 16.77 4.56 -10.46
N ILE A 60 16.97 3.37 -9.91
CA ILE A 60 16.07 2.72 -8.95
C ILE A 60 16.91 2.28 -7.74
N SER A 61 16.49 2.65 -6.53
CA SER A 61 17.16 2.21 -5.30
C SER A 61 16.83 0.76 -4.96
N MET A 62 17.72 0.05 -4.28
CA MET A 62 17.43 -1.33 -3.84
C MET A 62 16.29 -1.36 -2.81
N GLU A 63 16.16 -0.31 -1.99
CA GLU A 63 15.13 -0.20 -0.98
C GLU A 63 13.71 -0.27 -1.56
N VAL A 64 13.46 0.28 -2.76
CA VAL A 64 12.11 0.25 -3.34
C VAL A 64 11.67 -1.18 -3.68
N PHE A 65 12.60 -2.05 -4.08
CA PHE A 65 12.32 -3.47 -4.31
C PHE A 65 12.00 -4.18 -2.98
N LEU A 66 12.75 -3.88 -1.92
CA LEU A 66 12.49 -4.48 -0.60
C LEU A 66 11.08 -4.16 -0.08
N PHE A 67 10.66 -2.90 -0.18
CA PHE A 67 9.30 -2.52 0.23
C PHE A 67 8.23 -3.05 -0.72
N TRP A 68 8.53 -3.13 -2.03
CA TRP A 68 7.64 -3.76 -2.99
C TRP A 68 7.36 -5.22 -2.65
N GLU A 69 8.39 -6.03 -2.43
CA GLU A 69 8.21 -7.46 -2.12
C GLU A 69 7.33 -7.63 -0.87
N GLU A 70 7.60 -6.87 0.18
CA GLU A 70 6.81 -6.94 1.41
C GLU A 70 5.36 -6.47 1.22
N PHE A 71 5.13 -5.45 0.39
CA PHE A 71 3.80 -4.97 0.07
C PHE A 71 3.03 -5.97 -0.79
N ASN A 72 3.67 -6.50 -1.85
CA ASN A 72 3.15 -7.53 -2.73
C ASN A 72 2.73 -8.79 -1.96
N GLU A 73 3.59 -9.30 -1.07
CA GLU A 73 3.27 -10.46 -0.22
C GLU A 73 2.00 -10.23 0.61
N ARG A 74 1.79 -9.01 1.11
CA ARG A 74 0.60 -8.70 1.92
C ARG A 74 -0.64 -8.55 1.06
N VAL A 75 -0.57 -7.84 -0.07
CA VAL A 75 -1.73 -7.61 -0.96
C VAL A 75 -2.17 -8.90 -1.66
N THR A 76 -1.25 -9.78 -2.02
CA THR A 76 -1.56 -11.07 -2.66
C THR A 76 -1.94 -12.17 -1.67
N SER A 77 -1.83 -11.91 -0.37
CA SER A 77 -2.20 -12.85 0.69
C SER A 77 -3.70 -13.17 0.66
N SER A 78 -4.06 -14.44 0.89
CA SER A 78 -5.45 -14.84 1.11
C SER A 78 -6.08 -14.23 2.37
N LEU A 79 -5.27 -13.65 3.26
CA LEU A 79 -5.72 -12.95 4.45
C LEU A 79 -6.10 -11.48 4.16
N PHE A 80 -5.70 -10.93 3.02
CA PHE A 80 -5.98 -9.56 2.67
C PHE A 80 -7.42 -9.39 2.17
N HIS A 81 -8.16 -8.51 2.84
CA HIS A 81 -9.50 -8.11 2.41
C HIS A 81 -9.86 -6.72 2.93
N VAL A 82 -10.39 -5.88 2.05
CA VAL A 82 -10.98 -4.58 2.38
C VAL A 82 -12.40 -4.59 1.83
N TYR A 83 -13.38 -4.35 2.69
CA TYR A 83 -14.81 -4.33 2.37
C TYR A 83 -15.21 -3.07 1.59
N ASP A 84 -14.58 -1.92 1.87
CA ASP A 84 -14.74 -0.73 1.04
C ASP A 84 -14.13 -0.95 -0.35
N GLU A 85 -14.98 -1.21 -1.34
CA GLU A 85 -14.54 -1.57 -2.70
C GLU A 85 -13.71 -0.48 -3.36
N LYS A 86 -13.98 0.80 -3.05
CA LYS A 86 -13.21 1.93 -3.61
C LYS A 86 -11.76 1.89 -3.12
N THR A 87 -11.55 1.68 -1.82
CA THR A 87 -10.22 1.58 -1.23
C THR A 87 -9.51 0.31 -1.65
N ARG A 88 -10.25 -0.80 -1.75
CA ARG A 88 -9.74 -2.06 -2.28
C ARG A 88 -9.21 -1.88 -3.71
N THR A 89 -10.02 -1.27 -4.58
CA THR A 89 -9.65 -1.00 -5.97
C THR A 89 -8.41 -0.10 -6.03
N ALA A 90 -8.37 0.99 -5.25
CA ALA A 90 -7.22 1.88 -5.21
C ALA A 90 -5.92 1.19 -4.74
N LEU A 91 -6.00 0.26 -3.78
CA LEU A 91 -4.86 -0.55 -3.34
C LEU A 91 -4.35 -1.47 -4.46
N LEU A 92 -5.26 -2.10 -5.20
CA LEU A 92 -4.92 -2.98 -6.32
C LEU A 92 -4.38 -2.20 -7.52
N ASP A 93 -4.95 -1.05 -7.85
CA ASP A 93 -4.47 -0.17 -8.91
C ASP A 93 -3.04 0.32 -8.61
N PHE A 94 -2.79 0.70 -7.35
CA PHE A 94 -1.45 1.08 -6.88
C PHE A 94 -0.48 -0.10 -6.95
N HIS A 95 -0.90 -1.29 -6.53
CA HIS A 95 -0.11 -2.51 -6.63
C HIS A 95 0.30 -2.80 -8.08
N ASP A 96 -0.65 -2.80 -9.00
CA ASP A 96 -0.38 -3.10 -10.41
C ASP A 96 0.49 -2.03 -11.08
N ALA A 97 0.37 -0.77 -10.66
CA ALA A 97 1.23 0.31 -11.15
C ALA A 97 2.68 0.15 -10.64
N TRP A 98 2.86 -0.24 -9.38
CA TRP A 98 4.18 -0.47 -8.80
C TRP A 98 4.86 -1.67 -9.44
N ASP A 99 4.13 -2.78 -9.64
CA ASP A 99 4.62 -3.97 -10.36
C ASP A 99 5.12 -3.63 -11.77
N LYS A 100 4.32 -2.88 -12.55
CA LYS A 100 4.70 -2.42 -13.90
C LYS A 100 5.97 -1.59 -13.89
N CYS A 101 6.08 -0.68 -12.92
CA CYS A 101 7.24 0.18 -12.77
C CYS A 101 8.52 -0.61 -12.51
N LEU A 102 8.46 -1.69 -11.73
CA LEU A 102 9.62 -2.53 -11.40
C LEU A 102 9.87 -3.66 -12.41
N SER A 103 8.87 -4.04 -13.19
CA SER A 103 8.98 -5.04 -14.27
C SER A 103 9.96 -4.64 -15.37
N SER A 104 10.34 -3.38 -15.44
CA SER A 104 11.30 -2.85 -16.42
C SER A 104 12.77 -2.98 -15.98
N GLY A 105 13.06 -3.83 -14.98
CA GLY A 105 14.40 -4.04 -14.42
C GLY A 105 15.47 -4.46 -15.43
N THR A 106 15.09 -5.01 -16.58
CA THR A 106 16.03 -5.37 -17.67
C THR A 106 16.74 -4.17 -18.30
N TYR A 107 16.20 -2.96 -18.15
CA TYR A 107 16.82 -1.72 -18.64
C TYR A 107 17.69 -1.03 -17.60
N TYR A 108 18.06 -1.73 -16.54
CA TYR A 108 18.88 -1.20 -15.46
C TYR A 108 20.08 -2.10 -15.18
N LEU A 109 21.23 -1.50 -14.90
CA LEU A 109 22.42 -2.20 -14.42
C LEU A 109 22.68 -1.84 -12.96
N THR A 110 22.79 -2.85 -12.12
CA THR A 110 23.11 -2.69 -10.70
C THR A 110 24.55 -2.20 -10.54
N GLU A 111 24.73 -1.13 -9.76
CA GLU A 111 26.04 -0.60 -9.42
C GLU A 111 26.84 -1.59 -8.57
N SER A 112 28.17 -1.44 -8.54
CA SER A 112 29.06 -2.31 -7.76
C SER A 112 28.74 -2.38 -6.26
N THR A 113 28.10 -1.35 -5.71
CA THR A 113 27.68 -1.32 -4.31
C THR A 113 26.39 -2.10 -4.03
N GLY A 114 25.65 -2.49 -5.07
CA GLY A 114 24.34 -3.15 -4.96
C GLY A 114 23.21 -2.26 -4.49
N LYS A 115 23.46 -0.97 -4.20
CA LYS A 115 22.46 -0.07 -3.60
C LYS A 115 21.49 0.54 -4.59
N ARG A 116 21.88 0.61 -5.86
CA ARG A 116 21.08 1.24 -6.92
C ARG A 116 21.31 0.50 -8.23
N SER A 117 20.31 0.57 -9.09
CA SER A 117 20.41 0.18 -10.48
C SER A 117 20.20 1.41 -11.36
N VAL A 118 21.13 1.66 -12.27
CA VAL A 118 21.13 2.84 -13.14
C VAL A 118 20.61 2.46 -14.51
N PHE A 119 19.80 3.34 -15.11
CA PHE A 119 19.27 3.11 -16.44
C PHE A 119 20.40 2.87 -17.44
N SER A 120 20.32 1.72 -18.10
CA SER A 120 21.30 1.27 -19.08
C SER A 120 20.59 0.34 -20.05
N ILE A 121 20.45 0.81 -21.29
CA ILE A 121 19.74 0.11 -22.34
C ILE A 121 20.73 -0.53 -23.32
N SER A 122 20.33 -1.65 -23.94
CA SER A 122 21.14 -2.26 -24.99
C SER A 122 21.15 -1.36 -26.24
N PRO A 123 22.25 -1.33 -27.02
CA PRO A 123 22.27 -0.65 -28.32
C PRO A 123 21.22 -1.15 -29.33
N SER A 124 20.66 -2.34 -29.10
CA SER A 124 19.60 -2.92 -29.93
C SER A 124 18.20 -2.37 -29.65
N ASP A 125 18.01 -1.71 -28.52
CA ASP A 125 16.69 -1.33 -28.05
C ASP A 125 16.33 0.08 -28.53
N ASP A 126 15.03 0.33 -28.70
CA ASP A 126 14.51 1.65 -29.00
C ASP A 126 14.51 2.51 -27.72
N LEU A 127 15.57 3.31 -27.54
CA LEU A 127 15.75 4.18 -26.40
C LEU A 127 14.55 5.10 -26.16
N GLU A 128 14.00 5.71 -27.22
CA GLU A 128 12.90 6.68 -27.07
C GLU A 128 11.62 5.99 -26.62
N SER A 129 11.31 4.83 -27.22
CA SER A 129 10.15 4.02 -26.83
C SER A 129 10.26 3.51 -25.39
N VAL A 130 11.43 2.98 -25.01
CA VAL A 130 11.66 2.47 -23.65
C VAL A 130 11.60 3.60 -22.63
N TRP A 131 12.23 4.74 -22.90
CA TRP A 131 12.20 5.89 -22.01
C TRP A 131 10.76 6.40 -21.79
N SER A 132 10.01 6.59 -22.88
CA SER A 132 8.62 7.02 -22.82
C SER A 132 7.72 6.04 -22.06
N LYS A 133 7.97 4.73 -22.22
CA LYS A 133 7.28 3.71 -21.43
C LYS A 133 7.58 3.84 -19.93
N LEU A 134 8.85 3.99 -19.56
CA LEU A 134 9.25 4.14 -18.14
C LEU A 134 8.64 5.40 -17.51
N GLU A 135 8.61 6.52 -18.24
CA GLU A 135 7.93 7.74 -17.78
C GLU A 135 6.43 7.52 -17.60
N THR A 136 5.79 6.81 -18.54
CA THR A 136 4.36 6.46 -18.44
C THR A 136 4.07 5.58 -17.22
N ASP A 137 4.90 4.56 -16.98
CA ASP A 137 4.74 3.65 -15.83
C ASP A 137 4.98 4.41 -14.50
N ARG A 138 5.98 5.31 -14.45
CA ARG A 138 6.22 6.21 -13.31
C ARG A 138 5.02 7.12 -13.04
N ASP A 139 4.48 7.76 -14.07
CA ASP A 139 3.36 8.71 -13.93
C ASP A 139 2.07 7.98 -13.49
N LEU A 140 1.88 6.74 -13.94
CA LEU A 140 0.81 5.87 -13.46
C LEU A 140 1.00 5.51 -11.99
N LEU A 141 2.22 5.17 -11.56
CA LEU A 141 2.53 4.90 -10.16
C LEU A 141 2.29 6.15 -9.30
N ALA A 142 2.73 7.33 -9.75
CA ALA A 142 2.52 8.58 -9.02
C ALA A 142 1.03 8.89 -8.84
N THR A 143 0.24 8.71 -9.90
CA THR A 143 -1.20 8.99 -9.89
C THR A 143 -1.96 8.00 -9.00
N THR A 144 -1.67 6.71 -9.10
CA THR A 144 -2.33 5.68 -8.28
C THR A 144 -1.94 5.78 -6.82
N PHE A 145 -0.67 6.05 -6.52
CA PHE A 145 -0.18 6.30 -5.16
C PHE A 145 -0.85 7.54 -4.54
N ALA A 146 -0.87 8.67 -5.25
CA ALA A 146 -1.52 9.89 -4.75
C ALA A 146 -3.02 9.68 -4.48
N SER A 147 -3.71 8.97 -5.39
CA SER A 147 -5.13 8.64 -5.25
C SER A 147 -5.38 7.76 -4.02
N LEU A 148 -4.58 6.71 -3.83
CA LEU A 148 -4.66 5.84 -2.66
C LEU A 148 -4.46 6.64 -1.37
N ILE A 149 -3.38 7.44 -1.28
CA ILE A 149 -3.09 8.23 -0.09
C ILE A 149 -4.21 9.23 0.21
N GLN A 150 -4.79 9.85 -0.81
CA GLN A 150 -5.92 10.75 -0.65
C GLN A 150 -7.16 10.01 -0.12
N ILE A 151 -7.50 8.85 -0.68
CA ILE A 151 -8.61 8.02 -0.22
C ILE A 151 -8.42 7.64 1.25
N LEU A 152 -7.22 7.17 1.63
CA LEU A 152 -6.94 6.78 3.00
C LEU A 152 -7.03 7.97 3.97
N ARG A 153 -6.47 9.13 3.61
CA ARG A 153 -6.54 10.33 4.46
C ARG A 153 -7.96 10.86 4.67
N ILE A 154 -8.83 10.74 3.67
CA ILE A 154 -10.22 11.23 3.78
C ILE A 154 -11.10 10.20 4.48
N ASN A 155 -10.97 8.93 4.09
CA ASN A 155 -11.91 7.90 4.48
C ASN A 155 -11.44 7.09 5.67
N TYR A 156 -10.16 7.11 6.07
CA TYR A 156 -9.57 6.25 7.10
C TYR A 156 -8.66 7.05 8.05
N LEU A 157 -9.23 8.04 8.74
CA LEU A 157 -8.52 8.86 9.73
C LEU A 157 -7.88 8.05 10.88
N GLU A 158 -8.39 6.84 11.12
CA GLU A 158 -7.87 5.89 12.11
C GLU A 158 -6.53 5.26 11.68
N VAL A 159 -6.20 5.30 10.39
CA VAL A 159 -4.94 4.79 9.84
C VAL A 159 -3.91 5.91 9.84
N ASP A 160 -2.95 5.81 10.76
CA ASP A 160 -1.82 6.74 10.86
C ASP A 160 -0.73 6.35 9.85
N LEU A 161 -0.75 7.00 8.68
CA LEU A 161 0.17 6.70 7.58
C LEU A 161 1.64 6.99 7.93
N ASP A 162 1.90 8.04 8.71
CA ASP A 162 3.25 8.39 9.15
C ASP A 162 3.81 7.30 10.07
N LYS A 163 2.97 6.82 11.01
CA LYS A 163 3.32 5.70 11.87
C LYS A 163 3.54 4.41 11.08
N THR A 164 2.67 4.08 10.11
CA THR A 164 2.87 2.87 9.30
C THR A 164 4.16 2.94 8.47
N SER A 165 4.47 4.10 7.91
CA SER A 165 5.72 4.33 7.17
C SER A 165 6.94 4.17 8.08
N PHE A 166 6.89 4.75 9.29
CA PHE A 166 7.95 4.60 10.28
C PHE A 166 8.18 3.13 10.66
N LEU A 167 7.10 2.36 10.86
CA LEU A 167 7.18 0.93 11.18
C LEU A 167 7.81 0.13 10.04
N ALA A 168 7.47 0.42 8.78
CA ALA A 168 8.08 -0.22 7.62
C ALA A 168 9.60 -0.02 7.61
N TRP A 169 10.06 1.22 7.81
CA TRP A 169 11.49 1.52 7.89
C TRP A 169 12.18 0.83 9.07
N HIS A 170 11.56 0.84 10.25
CA HIS A 170 12.15 0.21 11.43
C HIS A 170 12.33 -1.30 11.25
N LYS A 171 11.32 -1.99 10.70
CA LYS A 171 11.38 -3.43 10.42
C LYS A 171 12.53 -3.75 9.47
N LYS A 172 12.73 -2.94 8.43
CA LYS A 172 13.86 -3.07 7.50
C LYS A 172 15.20 -2.99 8.23
N LEU A 173 15.39 -2.00 9.11
CA LEU A 173 16.63 -1.83 9.89
C LEU A 173 16.89 -3.02 10.83
N GLU A 174 15.85 -3.59 11.44
CA GLU A 174 15.98 -4.79 12.27
C GLU A 174 16.40 -6.01 11.44
N GLY A 175 15.81 -6.20 10.26
CA GLY A 175 16.21 -7.22 9.30
C GLY A 175 17.70 -7.14 8.97
N ASP A 176 18.18 -5.95 8.59
CA ASP A 176 19.58 -5.70 8.26
C ASP A 176 20.53 -6.07 9.42
N ARG A 177 20.17 -5.74 10.66
CA ARG A 177 20.97 -6.07 11.86
C ARG A 177 21.06 -7.57 12.07
N THR A 178 19.94 -8.28 11.97
CA THR A 178 19.92 -9.74 12.17
C THR A 178 20.68 -10.49 11.08
N TYR A 179 20.62 -10.02 9.83
CA TYR A 179 21.41 -10.57 8.74
C TYR A 179 22.91 -10.39 8.98
N ASN A 180 23.35 -9.17 9.28
CA ASN A 180 24.76 -8.86 9.51
C ASN A 180 25.35 -9.66 10.69
N ALA A 181 24.59 -9.85 11.77
CA ALA A 181 25.02 -10.67 12.90
C ALA A 181 25.29 -12.13 12.49
N ARG A 182 24.42 -12.73 11.67
CA ARG A 182 24.59 -14.12 11.19
C ARG A 182 25.76 -14.28 10.24
N VAL A 183 26.03 -13.29 9.40
CA VAL A 183 27.19 -13.32 8.47
C VAL A 183 28.51 -13.16 9.22
N SER A 184 28.54 -12.39 10.32
CA SER A 184 29.75 -12.23 11.14
C SER A 184 30.10 -13.45 12.01
N GLU A 185 29.20 -14.43 12.10
CA GLU A 185 29.39 -15.67 12.88
C GLU A 185 29.86 -16.88 12.02
N GLN A 186 30.03 -16.70 10.71
CA GLN A 186 30.54 -17.70 9.75
C GLN A 186 31.97 -17.41 9.33
#